data_AF-A0A8H7NUU4-F1
#
_entry.id   AF-A0A8H7NUU4-F1
#
_cell.length_a   1.000
_cell.length_b   1.000
_cell.length_c   1.000
_cell.angle_alpha   90.00
_cell.angle_beta   90.00
_cell.angle_gamma   90.00
#
_symmetry.space_group_name_H-M   'P 1'
#
loop_
_entity.id
_entity.type
_entity.pdbx_description
1 polymer ?
#
loop_
_entity_poly.entity_id
_entity_poly.type
_entity_poly.pdbx_seq_one_letter_code
_entity_poly.pdbx_strand_id
1 'polypeptide(L)'
;MTSERIYNLTHSDKTLTAAFATSPDSSPGELGKTLYAEHHHGIHKPNATGGITATIRDMLKTGHAPDEAKEAVREDDPTPEDLDRAAECGQFGTRPTDLFLKVYHEVLKTLDVDPWAGAISPPLLGSRGVVTLSIISV
;
A
#
# COMPACT_ATOMS: atom_id res chain seq x y z
N MET A 1 11.52 -5.65 3.16
CA MET A 1 11.93 -4.27 3.47
C MET A 1 10.99 -3.23 2.91
N THR A 2 10.40 -2.42 3.79
CA THR A 2 9.57 -1.26 3.42
C THR A 2 10.35 -0.28 2.55
N SER A 3 9.84 -0.01 1.35
CA SER A 3 10.50 0.86 0.37
C SER A 3 10.66 2.28 0.91
N GLU A 4 11.68 3.00 0.44
CA GLU A 4 11.86 4.43 0.76
C GLU A 4 10.64 5.26 0.32
N ARG A 5 9.99 4.86 -0.77
CA ARG A 5 8.76 5.48 -1.24
C ARG A 5 7.62 5.34 -0.23
N ILE A 6 7.38 4.14 0.31
CA ILE A 6 6.38 3.93 1.36
C ILE A 6 6.73 4.74 2.61
N TYR A 7 8.00 4.70 3.02
CA TYR A 7 8.47 5.46 4.18
C TYR A 7 8.17 6.97 4.05
N ASN A 8 8.45 7.54 2.88
CA ASN A 8 8.15 8.95 2.59
C ASN A 8 6.64 9.23 2.53
N LEU A 9 5.84 8.30 2.02
CA LEU A 9 4.38 8.43 1.99
C LEU A 9 3.79 8.45 3.41
N THR A 10 4.29 7.62 4.32
CA THR A 10 3.78 7.53 5.69
C THR A 10 4.27 8.68 6.59
N HIS A 11 5.38 9.33 6.22
CA HIS A 11 5.92 10.51 6.91
C HIS A 11 5.51 11.86 6.28
N SER A 12 4.64 11.83 5.29
CA SER A 12 4.18 13.05 4.61
C SER A 12 3.14 13.80 5.44
N ASP A 13 3.18 15.13 5.41
CA ASP A 13 2.11 15.98 5.98
C ASP A 13 0.92 16.14 5.02
N LYS A 14 1.04 15.62 3.78
CA LYS A 14 0.00 15.71 2.76
C LYS A 14 -1.12 14.70 3.07
N THR A 15 -2.36 15.19 3.26
CA THR A 15 -3.56 14.35 3.39
C THR A 15 -4.70 14.91 2.54
N LEU A 16 -5.63 14.05 2.09
CA LEU A 16 -6.82 14.52 1.36
C LEU A 16 -7.63 15.50 2.18
N THR A 17 -7.78 15.24 3.47
CA THR A 17 -8.55 16.12 4.35
C THR A 17 -7.93 17.51 4.43
N ALA A 18 -6.61 17.61 4.55
CA ALA A 18 -5.91 18.91 4.54
C ALA A 18 -6.01 19.61 3.18
N ALA A 19 -5.88 18.87 2.08
CA ALA A 19 -6.03 19.41 0.73
C ALA A 19 -7.46 19.93 0.48
N PHE A 20 -8.46 19.16 0.89
CA PHE A 20 -9.87 19.52 0.78
C PHE A 20 -10.22 20.71 1.68
N ALA A 21 -9.69 20.77 2.89
CA ALA A 21 -9.87 21.92 3.78
C ALA A 21 -9.29 23.22 3.18
N THR A 22 -8.21 23.12 2.40
CA THR A 22 -7.59 24.26 1.71
C THR A 22 -8.35 24.67 0.45
N SER A 23 -9.07 23.74 -0.18
CA SER A 23 -9.76 23.94 -1.46
C SER A 23 -11.12 23.22 -1.47
N PRO A 24 -12.11 23.73 -0.70
CA PRO A 24 -13.38 23.03 -0.49
C PRO A 24 -14.25 22.93 -1.74
N ASP A 25 -14.02 23.78 -2.74
CA ASP A 25 -14.74 23.76 -4.02
C ASP A 25 -14.19 22.71 -5.01
N SER A 26 -13.05 22.09 -4.71
CA SER A 26 -12.46 21.04 -5.55
C SER A 26 -13.05 19.68 -5.23
N SER A 27 -13.22 18.83 -6.25
CA SER A 27 -13.70 17.47 -6.00
C SER A 27 -12.62 16.62 -5.30
N PRO A 28 -12.98 15.74 -4.34
CA PRO A 28 -12.01 14.86 -3.69
C PRO A 28 -11.22 13.99 -4.69
N GLY A 29 -11.84 13.60 -5.80
CA GLY A 29 -11.18 12.82 -6.85
C GLY A 29 -10.10 13.59 -7.61
N GLU A 30 -10.29 14.89 -7.85
CA GLU A 30 -9.25 15.73 -8.47
C GLU A 30 -8.10 16.02 -7.51
N LEU A 31 -8.42 16.28 -6.23
CA LEU A 31 -7.41 16.43 -5.19
C LEU A 31 -6.60 15.13 -5.03
N GLY A 32 -7.24 13.96 -5.07
CA GLY A 32 -6.56 12.67 -4.95
C GLY A 32 -5.56 12.39 -6.06
N LYS A 33 -5.88 12.78 -7.31
CA LYS A 33 -4.97 12.62 -8.45
C LYS A 33 -3.70 13.46 -8.34
N THR A 34 -3.80 14.62 -7.68
CA THR A 34 -2.69 15.59 -7.60
C THR A 34 -1.88 15.41 -6.32
N LEU A 35 -2.50 15.01 -5.21
CA LEU A 35 -1.86 14.97 -3.89
C LEU A 35 -0.64 14.04 -3.82
N TYR A 36 -0.70 12.88 -4.49
CA TYR A 36 0.38 11.90 -4.56
C TYR A 36 0.92 11.69 -5.99
N ALA A 37 0.74 12.66 -6.88
CA ALA A 37 1.26 12.62 -8.27
C ALA A 37 2.75 12.24 -8.32
N GLU A 38 3.55 12.80 -7.42
CA GLU A 38 4.99 12.53 -7.25
C GLU A 38 5.29 11.07 -6.86
N HIS A 39 4.30 10.36 -6.31
CA HIS A 39 4.38 8.97 -5.92
C HIS A 39 3.67 8.03 -6.90
N HIS A 40 3.13 8.49 -8.03
CA HIS A 40 2.47 7.65 -9.04
C HIS A 40 3.46 6.94 -10.00
N HIS A 41 4.77 7.00 -9.76
CA HIS A 41 5.81 6.38 -10.61
C HIS A 41 5.83 4.84 -10.62
N GLY A 42 4.83 4.17 -10.05
CA GLY A 42 4.68 2.71 -10.06
C GLY A 42 3.76 2.15 -11.15
N ILE A 43 3.13 2.99 -11.99
CA ILE A 43 2.27 2.48 -13.08
C ILE A 43 3.16 1.76 -14.10
N HIS A 44 3.13 0.43 -14.02
CA HIS A 44 3.63 -0.55 -14.97
C HIS A 44 4.89 -0.14 -15.75
N LYS A 45 6.05 -0.71 -15.40
CA LYS A 45 7.01 -1.02 -16.47
C LYS A 45 6.26 -1.96 -17.42
N PRO A 46 5.99 -1.59 -18.69
CA PRO A 46 5.28 -2.46 -19.63
C PRO A 46 6.04 -3.78 -19.91
N ASN A 47 7.29 -3.88 -19.45
CA ASN A 47 8.15 -5.06 -19.55
C ASN A 47 8.65 -5.58 -18.18
N ALA A 48 7.94 -5.32 -17.07
CA ALA A 48 8.19 -6.10 -15.85
C ALA A 48 7.67 -7.53 -16.07
N THR A 49 8.61 -8.38 -16.46
CA THR A 49 8.54 -9.80 -16.78
C THR A 49 7.51 -10.58 -15.94
N GLY A 50 6.42 -11.01 -16.57
CA GLY A 50 5.41 -11.85 -15.93
C GLY A 50 3.98 -11.45 -16.28
N GLY A 51 3.71 -11.20 -17.56
CA GLY A 51 2.36 -10.88 -18.02
C GLY A 51 1.37 -11.96 -17.58
N ILE A 52 0.37 -11.53 -16.81
CA ILE A 52 -0.79 -12.31 -16.36
C ILE A 52 -1.37 -13.18 -17.49
N THR A 53 -1.27 -12.71 -18.73
CA THR A 53 -1.71 -13.40 -19.94
C THR A 53 -0.89 -14.65 -20.30
N ALA A 54 0.42 -14.67 -20.05
CA ALA A 54 1.29 -15.83 -20.30
C ALA A 54 1.08 -16.90 -19.23
N THR A 55 1.03 -16.51 -17.96
CA THR A 55 0.79 -17.42 -16.82
C THR A 55 -0.60 -18.05 -16.90
N ILE A 56 -1.65 -17.27 -17.24
CA ILE A 56 -3.02 -17.79 -17.44
C ILE A 56 -3.07 -18.78 -18.62
N ARG A 57 -2.38 -18.48 -19.72
CA ARG A 57 -2.35 -19.36 -20.90
C ARG A 57 -1.66 -20.69 -20.59
N ASP A 58 -0.59 -20.67 -19.81
CA ASP A 58 0.14 -21.88 -19.43
C ASP A 58 -0.66 -22.74 -18.43
N MET A 59 -1.27 -22.11 -17.43
CA MET A 59 -2.18 -22.77 -16.47
C MET A 59 -3.38 -23.45 -17.15
N LEU A 60 -3.97 -22.82 -18.18
CA LEU A 60 -5.08 -23.41 -18.93
C LEU A 60 -4.66 -24.67 -19.72
N LYS A 61 -3.38 -24.77 -20.12
CA LYS A 61 -2.86 -25.90 -20.89
C LYS A 61 -2.40 -27.06 -20.00
N THR A 62 -1.76 -26.75 -18.87
CA THR A 62 -1.10 -27.76 -18.02
C THR A 62 -1.94 -28.15 -16.80
N GLY A 63 -2.93 -27.35 -16.41
CA GLY A 63 -3.71 -27.56 -15.19
C GLY A 63 -2.89 -27.40 -13.90
N HIS A 64 -1.66 -26.90 -13.98
CA HIS A 64 -0.75 -26.72 -12.86
C HIS A 64 -0.15 -25.32 -12.90
N ALA A 65 -0.05 -24.67 -11.73
CA ALA A 65 0.71 -23.45 -11.61
C ALA A 65 2.22 -23.76 -11.78
N PRO A 66 2.98 -23.02 -12.60
CA PRO A 66 4.43 -23.22 -12.71
C PRO A 66 5.08 -22.97 -11.34
N ASP A 67 6.08 -23.76 -10.98
CA ASP A 67 6.71 -23.66 -9.66
C ASP A 67 7.38 -22.29 -9.44
N GLU A 68 7.83 -21.62 -10.51
CA GLU A 68 8.27 -20.21 -10.50
C GLU A 68 7.17 -19.24 -10.06
N ALA A 69 5.90 -19.49 -10.43
CA ALA A 69 4.77 -18.70 -9.97
C ALA A 69 4.38 -19.02 -8.52
N LYS A 70 4.67 -20.24 -8.02
CA LYS A 70 4.52 -20.56 -6.59
C LYS A 70 5.62 -19.91 -5.76
N GLU A 71 6.87 -19.89 -6.24
CA GLU A 71 7.98 -19.18 -5.59
C GLU A 71 7.77 -17.66 -5.59
N ALA A 72 7.26 -17.08 -6.68
CA ALA A 72 6.90 -15.66 -6.71
C ALA A 72 5.79 -15.28 -5.71
N VAL A 73 5.04 -16.27 -5.19
CA VAL A 73 3.98 -16.11 -4.18
C VAL A 73 4.45 -16.54 -2.79
N ARG A 74 5.63 -17.15 -2.65
CA ARG A 74 6.25 -17.38 -1.33
C ARG A 74 6.76 -16.04 -0.82
N GLU A 75 5.91 -15.35 -0.07
CA GLU A 75 6.38 -14.24 0.73
C GLU A 75 7.26 -14.80 1.85
N ASP A 76 8.55 -14.49 1.77
CA ASP A 76 9.44 -14.70 2.91
C ASP A 76 8.94 -13.88 4.09
N ASP A 77 8.96 -14.51 5.26
CA ASP A 77 8.59 -13.87 6.51
C ASP A 77 9.49 -12.62 6.70
N PRO A 78 8.93 -11.43 6.98
CA PRO A 78 9.70 -10.20 7.08
C PRO A 78 10.76 -10.30 8.19
N THR A 79 11.96 -9.76 7.91
CA THR A 79 13.05 -9.76 8.89
C THR A 79 12.74 -8.83 10.07
N PRO A 80 13.42 -8.96 11.22
CA PRO A 80 13.23 -8.05 12.34
C PRO A 80 13.43 -6.56 11.97
N GLU A 81 14.39 -6.28 11.08
CA GLU A 81 14.67 -4.93 10.58
C GLU A 81 13.50 -4.39 9.73
N ASP A 82 12.83 -5.25 8.97
CA ASP A 82 11.63 -4.90 8.22
C ASP A 82 10.48 -4.55 9.15
N LEU A 83 10.34 -5.27 10.26
CA LEU A 83 9.33 -4.99 11.29
C LEU A 83 9.60 -3.66 12.00
N ASP A 84 10.86 -3.37 12.31
CA ASP A 84 11.24 -2.10 12.93
C ASP A 84 10.99 -0.92 12.00
N ARG A 85 11.32 -1.07 10.71
CA ARG A 85 11.01 -0.05 9.70
C ARG A 85 9.52 0.14 9.48
N ALA A 86 8.74 -0.95 9.54
CA ALA A 86 7.28 -0.86 9.54
C ALA A 86 6.76 -0.16 10.81
N ALA A 87 7.37 -0.38 11.97
CA ALA A 87 6.98 0.29 13.21
C ALA A 87 7.21 1.81 13.13
N GLU A 88 8.30 2.25 12.49
CA GLU A 88 8.59 3.67 12.25
C GLU A 88 7.56 4.35 11.33
N CYS A 89 6.93 3.60 10.43
CA CYS A 89 5.91 4.13 9.52
C CYS A 89 4.59 4.49 10.22
N GLY A 90 4.39 4.10 11.49
CA GLY A 90 3.16 4.39 12.22
C GLY A 90 3.38 5.24 13.48
N GLN A 91 2.37 6.02 13.83
CA GLN A 91 2.34 6.84 15.04
C GLN A 91 1.70 6.06 16.21
N PHE A 92 2.21 4.84 16.44
CA PHE A 92 1.69 3.90 17.43
C PHE A 92 2.08 4.21 18.86
N GLY A 93 2.96 5.21 19.07
CA GLY A 93 3.52 5.76 20.32
C GLY A 93 4.21 4.78 21.29
N THR A 94 3.88 3.50 21.23
CA THR A 94 4.65 2.38 21.75
C THR A 94 4.75 1.35 20.64
N ARG A 95 5.91 0.69 20.48
CA ARG A 95 6.12 -0.32 19.43
C ARG A 95 5.06 -1.43 19.57
N PRO A 96 4.26 -1.71 18.52
CA PRO A 96 3.33 -2.84 18.53
C PRO A 96 4.05 -4.20 18.60
N THR A 97 3.25 -5.26 18.74
CA THR A 97 3.78 -6.63 18.71
C THR A 97 4.24 -7.01 17.30
N ASP A 98 5.17 -7.96 17.19
CA ASP A 98 5.69 -8.41 15.90
C ASP A 98 4.59 -8.99 15.00
N LEU A 99 3.58 -9.66 15.58
CA LEU A 99 2.44 -10.16 14.80
C LEU A 99 1.65 -9.01 14.17
N PHE A 100 1.42 -7.92 14.90
CA PHE A 100 0.78 -6.74 14.34
C PHE A 100 1.65 -6.12 13.25
N LEU A 101 2.96 -6.00 13.49
CA LEU A 101 3.90 -5.40 12.53
C LEU A 101 4.02 -6.22 11.25
N LYS A 102 3.91 -7.56 11.32
CA LYS A 102 3.83 -8.43 10.13
C LYS A 102 2.62 -8.08 9.27
N VAL A 103 1.43 -7.98 9.87
CA VAL A 103 0.20 -7.60 9.16
C VAL A 103 0.32 -6.17 8.61
N TYR A 104 0.83 -5.24 9.42
CA TYR A 104 1.00 -3.85 9.01
C TYR A 104 2.01 -3.70 7.87
N HIS A 105 3.11 -4.46 7.88
CA HIS A 105 4.08 -4.51 6.79
C HIS A 105 3.43 -4.95 5.47
N GLU A 106 2.56 -5.97 5.51
CA GLU A 106 1.82 -6.39 4.31
C GLU A 106 0.85 -5.33 3.81
N VAL A 107 0.18 -4.62 4.72
CA VAL A 107 -0.65 -3.46 4.35
C VAL A 107 0.20 -2.37 3.70
N LEU A 108 1.37 -2.05 4.25
CA LEU A 108 2.28 -1.04 3.71
C LEU A 108 2.73 -1.37 2.28
N LYS A 109 2.98 -2.64 1.97
CA LYS A 109 3.35 -3.09 0.61
C LYS A 109 2.27 -2.80 -0.43
N THR A 110 1.00 -2.73 -0.05
CA THR A 110 -0.07 -2.35 -0.98
C THR A 110 0.08 -0.93 -1.51
N LEU A 111 0.66 -0.03 -0.71
CA LEU A 111 0.93 1.36 -1.09
C LEU A 111 2.00 1.47 -2.18
N ASP A 112 2.84 0.44 -2.34
CA ASP A 112 3.82 0.42 -3.42
C ASP A 112 3.13 0.32 -4.80
N VAL A 113 1.96 -0.30 -4.88
CA VAL A 113 1.17 -0.36 -6.11
C VAL A 113 0.34 0.92 -6.27
N ASP A 114 -0.42 1.28 -5.23
CA ASP A 114 -1.31 2.42 -5.25
C ASP A 114 -1.31 3.13 -3.89
N PRO A 115 -0.88 4.41 -3.79
CA PRO A 115 -0.96 5.16 -2.54
C PRO A 115 -2.40 5.34 -2.03
N TRP A 116 -3.41 5.10 -2.87
CA TRP A 116 -4.84 5.08 -2.52
C TRP A 116 -5.40 3.69 -2.22
N ALA A 117 -4.56 2.65 -2.10
CA ALA A 117 -5.02 1.29 -1.76
C ALA A 117 -5.75 1.22 -0.39
N GLY A 118 -5.55 2.22 0.48
CA GLY A 118 -6.28 2.37 1.74
C GLY A 118 -7.52 3.26 1.64
N ALA A 119 -8.41 3.15 2.62
CA ALA A 119 -9.57 4.04 2.75
C ALA A 119 -9.22 5.44 3.30
N ILE A 120 -7.94 5.67 3.61
CA ILE A 120 -7.40 6.89 4.24
C ILE A 120 -6.05 7.25 3.62
N SER A 121 -5.64 8.50 3.81
CA SER A 121 -4.30 8.96 3.38
C SER A 121 -3.18 8.15 4.06
N PRO A 122 -2.09 7.78 3.38
CA PRO A 122 -1.02 6.94 3.94
C PRO A 122 -0.47 7.35 5.32
N PRO A 123 -0.25 8.64 5.64
CA PRO A 123 0.20 9.06 6.97
C PRO A 123 -0.77 8.68 8.11
N LEU A 124 -2.05 8.52 7.79
CA LEU A 124 -3.08 8.18 8.77
C LEU A 124 -3.21 6.67 9.00
N LEU A 125 -2.62 5.83 8.14
CA LEU A 125 -2.77 4.37 8.15
C LEU A 125 -2.20 3.69 9.40
N GLY A 126 -1.12 4.27 9.97
CA GLY A 126 -0.52 3.84 11.24
C GLY A 126 -0.82 4.78 12.40
N SER A 127 -1.78 5.70 12.25
CA SER A 127 -2.12 6.68 13.29
C SER A 127 -3.16 6.12 14.29
N ARG A 128 -3.35 6.82 15.40
CA ARG A 128 -4.36 6.46 16.41
C ARG A 128 -5.58 7.36 16.30
N GLY A 129 -6.75 6.81 16.60
CA GLY A 129 -8.01 7.57 16.58
C GLY A 129 -8.62 7.75 15.19
N VAL A 130 -8.06 7.12 14.16
CA VAL A 130 -8.64 7.05 12.82
C VAL A 130 -9.39 5.74 12.66
N VAL A 131 -10.68 5.81 12.33
CA VAL A 131 -11.53 4.66 12.08
C VAL A 131 -12.29 4.90 10.79
N THR A 132 -12.14 4.00 9.81
CA THR A 132 -12.92 4.05 8.57
C THR A 132 -14.40 3.81 8.89
N LEU A 133 -15.25 4.78 8.58
CA LEU A 133 -16.70 4.66 8.72
C LEU A 133 -17.30 4.15 7.40
N SER A 134 -18.03 3.03 7.47
CA SER A 134 -18.82 2.53 6.34
C SER A 134 -20.29 2.92 6.53
N ILE A 135 -20.87 3.61 5.54
CA ILE A 135 -22.30 3.94 5.51
C ILE A 135 -23.00 2.92 4.61
N ILE A 136 -23.95 2.18 5.16
CA ILE A 136 -24.81 1.25 4.42
C ILE A 136 -26.19 1.91 4.32
N SER A 137 -26.61 2.29 3.11
CA SER A 137 -27.95 2.80 2.83
C SER A 137 -28.74 1.79 2.01
N VAL A 138 -30.02 1.63 2.34
CA VAL A 138 -31.00 0.82 1.59
C VAL A 138 -31.68 1.63 0.49
#